data_AF-A0A972WZR1-F1
#
_entry.id   AF-A0A972WZR1-F1
#
_cell.length_a   1.000
_cell.length_b   1.000
_cell.length_c   1.000
_cell.angle_alpha   90.00
_cell.angle_beta   90.00
_cell.angle_gamma   90.00
#
_symmetry.space_group_name_H-M   'P 1'
#
loop_
_entity.id
_entity.type
_entity.pdbx_description
1 polymer ?
#
loop_
_entity_poly.entity_id
_entity_poly.type
_entity_poly.pdbx_seq_one_letter_code
_entity_poly.pdbx_strand_id
1 'polypeptide(L)'
;MREAAHWEDFPKQFETAFPESKVVTLDLQGSGAHWNSKAPLTILEMAESVRQQAQNWIVAETTKTGKIPKCYVLAISLGGMVALEWLQKFPEDLKGGVFINISLSGINSFYERLKPRAW
;
A
#
# COMPACT_ATOMS: atom_id res chain seq x y z
N MET A 1 -11.15 -5.50 -5.97
CA MET A 1 -11.72 -4.40 -5.17
C MET A 1 -11.55 -4.75 -3.70
N ARG A 2 -10.59 -4.16 -2.98
CA ARG A 2 -10.31 -4.54 -1.58
C ARG A 2 -10.09 -3.28 -0.75
N GLU A 3 -11.12 -2.94 0.01
CA GLU A 3 -11.21 -1.82 0.96
C GLU A 3 -10.41 -2.10 2.25
N ALA A 4 -10.13 -1.03 3.03
CA ALA A 4 -9.56 -1.05 4.37
C ALA A 4 -10.22 -2.02 5.39
N ALA A 5 -11.35 -2.64 5.05
CA ALA A 5 -12.08 -3.61 5.87
C ALA A 5 -11.33 -4.92 6.17
N HIS A 6 -10.24 -5.25 5.48
CA HIS A 6 -9.46 -6.47 5.76
C HIS A 6 -8.61 -6.41 7.03
N TRP A 7 -8.46 -5.23 7.64
CA TRP A 7 -7.63 -5.08 8.81
C TRP A 7 -8.38 -5.35 10.13
N GLU A 8 -9.71 -5.49 10.11
CA GLU A 8 -10.53 -5.69 11.31
C GLU A 8 -10.09 -4.74 12.45
N ASP A 9 -9.76 -5.28 13.63
CA ASP A 9 -9.27 -4.52 14.79
C ASP A 9 -7.75 -4.25 14.77
N PHE A 10 -7.02 -4.67 13.72
CA PHE A 10 -5.56 -4.53 13.66
C PHE A 10 -5.07 -3.10 13.90
N PRO A 11 -5.64 -2.04 13.27
CA PRO A 11 -5.18 -0.68 13.53
C PRO A 11 -5.27 -0.31 15.00
N LYS A 12 -6.40 -0.68 15.64
CA LYS A 12 -6.66 -0.39 17.05
C LYS A 12 -5.77 -1.21 17.98
N GLN A 13 -5.55 -2.49 17.68
CA GLN A 13 -4.63 -3.36 18.43
C GLN A 13 -3.19 -2.87 18.30
N PHE A 14 -2.78 -2.43 17.11
CA PHE A 14 -1.45 -1.90 16.86
C PHE A 14 -1.21 -0.60 17.62
N GLU A 15 -2.14 0.35 17.57
CA GLU A 15 -2.05 1.60 18.35
C GLU A 15 -2.09 1.33 19.87
N THR A 16 -2.83 0.30 20.32
CA THR A 16 -2.83 -0.09 21.74
C THR A 16 -1.46 -0.64 22.16
N ALA A 17 -0.83 -1.45 21.31
CA ALA A 17 0.50 -2.00 21.56
C ALA A 17 1.63 -0.95 21.42
N PHE A 18 1.41 0.06 20.57
CA PHE A 18 2.34 1.16 20.30
C PHE A 18 1.65 2.52 20.42
N PRO A 19 1.42 3.04 21.64
CA PRO A 19 0.61 4.24 21.88
C PRO A 19 1.14 5.54 21.24
N GLU A 20 2.44 5.57 20.93
CA GLU A 20 3.07 6.71 20.24
C GLU A 20 2.99 6.61 18.70
N SER A 21 2.50 5.49 18.18
CA SER A 21 2.31 5.25 16.75
C SER A 21 0.86 5.51 16.36
N LYS A 22 0.68 6.08 15.16
CA LYS A 22 -0.64 6.32 14.58
C LYS A 22 -0.78 5.51 13.30
N VAL A 23 -1.85 4.76 13.17
CA VAL A 23 -2.13 3.93 12.00
C VAL A 23 -3.01 4.72 11.03
N VAL A 24 -2.56 4.82 9.79
CA VAL A 24 -3.30 5.46 8.70
C VAL A 24 -3.56 4.41 7.64
N THR A 25 -4.83 4.13 7.37
CA THR A 25 -5.22 3.22 6.29
C THR A 25 -5.29 4.01 4.98
N LEU A 26 -4.60 3.52 3.96
CA LEU A 26 -4.61 4.10 2.61
C LEU A 26 -5.35 3.14 1.67
N ASP A 27 -6.25 3.68 0.86
CA ASP A 27 -7.06 2.86 -0.05
C ASP A 27 -6.48 2.87 -1.47
N LEU A 28 -6.47 1.70 -2.11
CA LEU A 28 -6.14 1.57 -3.52
C LEU A 28 -7.33 2.03 -4.37
N GLN A 29 -7.11 2.99 -5.27
CA GLN A 29 -8.11 3.35 -6.29
C GLN A 29 -8.40 2.16 -7.22
N GLY A 30 -9.65 2.05 -7.67
CA GLY A 30 -10.07 1.03 -8.64
C GLY A 30 -11.05 -0.01 -8.10
N SER A 31 -11.93 0.42 -7.19
CA SER A 31 -13.06 -0.38 -6.74
C SER A 31 -14.41 0.34 -6.88
N GLY A 32 -15.11 0.18 -8.00
CA GLY A 32 -16.47 0.67 -8.19
C GLY A 32 -16.89 0.82 -9.66
N ALA A 33 -17.81 1.77 -9.89
CA ALA A 33 -18.73 1.92 -11.02
C ALA A 33 -18.17 2.26 -12.43
N HIS A 34 -16.91 1.95 -12.76
CA HIS A 34 -16.28 2.31 -14.04
C HIS A 34 -15.80 1.07 -14.82
N TRP A 35 -16.73 0.21 -15.23
CA TRP A 35 -16.45 -1.08 -15.87
C TRP A 35 -16.04 -0.99 -17.36
N ASN A 36 -15.95 0.21 -17.96
CA ASN A 36 -15.71 0.39 -19.40
C ASN A 36 -14.56 1.37 -19.77
N SER A 37 -13.68 1.71 -18.82
CA SER A 37 -12.40 2.36 -19.14
C SER A 37 -11.24 1.41 -18.82
N LYS A 38 -10.25 1.36 -19.72
CA LYS A 38 -9.14 0.40 -19.77
C LYS A 38 -8.58 0.01 -18.39
N ALA A 39 -8.71 -1.24 -17.99
CA ALA A 39 -7.87 -1.82 -16.93
C ALA A 39 -6.56 -2.32 -17.59
N PRO A 40 -5.36 -2.02 -17.05
CA PRO A 40 -5.05 -1.81 -15.64
C PRO A 40 -4.46 -0.42 -15.32
N LEU A 41 -4.77 0.11 -14.14
CA LEU A 41 -3.95 1.11 -13.47
C LEU A 41 -2.58 0.45 -13.23
N THR A 42 -1.52 1.00 -13.79
CA THR A 42 -0.18 0.44 -13.59
C THR A 42 0.16 0.45 -12.10
N ILE A 43 1.04 -0.46 -11.65
CA ILE A 43 1.49 -0.48 -10.25
C ILE A 43 2.07 0.89 -9.85
N LEU A 44 2.70 1.59 -10.80
CA LEU A 44 3.21 2.95 -10.62
C LEU A 44 2.09 3.95 -10.33
N GLU A 45 1.03 3.98 -11.14
CA GLU A 45 -0.11 4.89 -10.91
C GLU A 45 -0.81 4.59 -9.59
N MET A 46 -0.94 3.31 -9.22
CA MET A 46 -1.46 2.93 -7.89
C MET A 46 -0.56 3.44 -6.77
N ALA A 47 0.77 3.36 -6.94
CA ALA A 47 1.74 3.82 -5.96
C ALA A 47 1.68 5.34 -5.79
N GLU A 48 1.62 6.08 -6.89
CA GLU A 48 1.48 7.54 -6.87
C GLU A 48 0.17 7.99 -6.21
N SER A 49 -0.94 7.29 -6.46
CA SER A 49 -2.23 7.58 -5.83
C SER A 49 -2.20 7.37 -4.31
N VAL A 50 -1.65 6.24 -3.85
CA VAL A 50 -1.49 5.93 -2.42
C VAL A 50 -0.52 6.92 -1.76
N ARG A 51 0.58 7.24 -2.43
CA ARG A 51 1.56 8.23 -1.98
C ARG A 51 0.92 9.60 -1.79
N GLN A 52 0.08 10.06 -2.73
CA GLN A 52 -0.58 11.36 -2.61
C GLN A 52 -1.50 11.41 -1.39
N GLN A 53 -2.24 10.34 -1.10
CA GLN A 53 -3.06 10.24 0.11
C GLN A 53 -2.20 10.35 1.38
N ALA A 54 -1.06 9.64 1.42
CA ALA A 54 -0.13 9.71 2.53
C ALA A 54 0.45 11.11 2.70
N GLN A 55 0.84 11.79 1.61
CA GLN A 55 1.38 13.14 1.67
C GLN A 55 0.36 14.15 2.18
N ASN A 56 -0.89 14.05 1.76
CA ASN A 56 -1.97 14.90 2.26
C ASN A 56 -2.13 14.74 3.77
N TRP A 57 -2.06 13.50 4.26
CA TRP A 57 -2.09 13.22 5.69
C TRP A 57 -0.85 13.77 6.43
N ILE A 58 0.36 13.56 5.88
CA ILE A 58 1.62 14.07 6.45
C ILE A 58 1.57 15.59 6.60
N VAL A 59 1.09 16.30 5.57
CA VAL A 59 0.94 17.76 5.61
C VAL A 59 -0.03 18.17 6.71
N ALA A 60 -1.21 17.54 6.78
CA ALA A 60 -2.19 17.83 7.82
C ALA A 60 -1.64 17.58 9.24
N GLU A 61 -0.95 16.46 9.46
CA GLU A 61 -0.35 16.12 10.76
C GLU A 61 0.81 17.07 11.11
N THR A 62 1.61 17.48 10.13
CA THR A 62 2.70 18.46 10.31
C THR A 62 2.14 19.82 10.69
N THR A 63 1.06 20.27 10.04
CA THR A 63 0.39 21.53 10.41
C THR A 63 -0.16 21.47 11.83
N LYS A 64 -0.67 20.32 12.27
CA LYS A 64 -1.23 20.15 13.62
C LYS A 64 -0.16 20.08 14.71
N THR A 65 0.94 19.40 14.46
CA THR A 65 1.96 19.09 15.49
C THR A 65 3.24 19.92 15.38
N GLY A 66 3.43 20.62 14.27
CA GLY A 66 4.66 21.35 13.94
C GLY A 66 5.84 20.45 13.59
N LYS A 67 5.64 19.13 13.43
CA LYS A 67 6.71 18.15 13.18
C LYS A 67 6.34 17.23 12.03
N ILE A 68 7.32 16.92 11.18
CA ILE A 68 7.15 15.95 10.10
C ILE A 68 7.19 14.53 10.71
N PRO A 69 6.12 13.73 10.58
CA PRO A 69 6.10 12.37 11.11
C PRO A 69 7.09 11.45 10.38
N LYS A 70 7.65 10.47 11.10
CA LYS A 70 8.39 9.37 10.49
C LYS A 70 7.39 8.30 10.05
N CYS A 71 7.30 8.07 8.74
CA CYS A 71 6.31 7.16 8.17
C CYS A 71 6.92 5.79 7.84
N TYR A 72 6.15 4.73 8.08
CA TYR A 72 6.43 3.36 7.69
C TYR A 72 5.22 2.81 6.94
N VAL A 73 5.43 1.85 6.05
CA VAL A 73 4.34 1.22 5.30
C VAL A 73 4.17 -0.25 5.71
N LEU A 74 2.92 -0.67 5.92
CA LEU A 74 2.55 -2.07 6.09
C LEU A 74 1.59 -2.43 4.97
N ALA A 75 1.90 -3.49 4.22
CA ALA A 75 1.07 -3.85 3.07
C ALA A 75 0.95 -5.36 2.87
N ILE A 76 -0.21 -5.78 2.33
CA ILE A 76 -0.55 -7.18 2.08
C ILE A 76 -0.83 -7.40 0.59
N SER A 77 -0.36 -8.52 0.04
CA SER A 77 -0.67 -8.98 -1.32
C SER A 77 -0.39 -7.92 -2.40
N LEU A 78 -1.41 -7.42 -3.11
CA LEU A 78 -1.26 -6.39 -4.15
C LEU A 78 -0.73 -5.07 -3.55
N GLY A 79 -1.17 -4.73 -2.35
CA GLY A 79 -0.68 -3.54 -1.66
C GLY A 79 0.83 -3.57 -1.46
N GLY A 80 1.42 -4.76 -1.32
CA GLY A 80 2.87 -4.90 -1.20
C GLY A 80 3.63 -4.61 -2.50
N MET A 81 3.08 -4.96 -3.67
CA MET A 81 3.67 -4.52 -4.95
C MET A 81 3.61 -2.99 -5.08
N VAL A 82 2.48 -2.40 -4.73
CA VAL A 82 2.26 -0.95 -4.80
C VAL A 82 3.19 -0.20 -3.84
N ALA A 83 3.28 -0.66 -2.60
CA ALA A 83 4.15 -0.06 -1.60
C ALA A 83 5.64 -0.27 -1.91
N LEU A 84 6.02 -1.38 -2.57
CA LEU A 84 7.38 -1.58 -3.06
C LEU A 84 7.72 -0.63 -4.20
N GLU A 85 6.83 -0.48 -5.19
CA GLU A 85 7.01 0.49 -6.28
C GLU A 85 7.14 1.91 -5.75
N TRP A 86 6.32 2.28 -4.75
CA TRP A 86 6.44 3.55 -4.04
C TRP A 86 7.83 3.72 -3.43
N LEU A 87 8.29 2.76 -2.62
CA LEU A 87 9.62 2.82 -2.00
C LEU A 87 10.77 2.89 -3.02
N GLN A 88 10.65 2.19 -4.15
CA GLN A 88 11.68 2.21 -5.19
C GLN A 88 11.77 3.56 -5.90
N LYS A 89 10.63 4.19 -6.17
CA LYS A 89 10.57 5.49 -6.86
C LYS A 89 10.84 6.67 -5.94
N PHE A 90 10.43 6.57 -4.67
CA PHE A 90 10.49 7.66 -3.69
C PHE A 90 11.07 7.15 -2.35
N PRO A 91 12.36 6.74 -2.32
CA PRO A 91 12.96 6.11 -1.15
C PRO A 91 13.04 7.00 0.09
N GLU A 92 12.91 8.32 -0.06
CA GLU A 92 12.97 9.27 1.05
C GLU A 92 11.64 9.45 1.80
N ASP A 93 10.52 9.05 1.19
CA ASP A 93 9.17 9.26 1.75
C ASP A 93 8.91 8.43 3.01
N LEU A 94 9.54 7.26 3.11
CA LEU A 94 9.27 6.25 4.15
C LEU A 94 10.58 5.77 4.77
N LYS A 95 10.55 5.43 6.07
CA LYS A 95 11.72 4.93 6.81
C LYS A 95 11.87 3.41 6.73
N GLY A 96 10.85 2.70 6.26
CA GLY A 96 10.86 1.26 6.08
C GLY A 96 9.48 0.72 5.77
N GLY A 97 9.42 -0.56 5.40
CA GLY A 97 8.17 -1.23 5.08
C GLY A 97 8.15 -2.67 5.56
N VAL A 98 6.96 -3.14 5.94
CA VAL A 98 6.66 -4.54 6.24
C VAL A 98 5.69 -5.04 5.18
N PHE A 99 6.01 -6.19 4.59
CA PHE A 99 5.26 -6.76 3.48
C PHE A 99 4.85 -8.19 3.82
N ILE A 100 3.56 -8.47 3.79
CA ILE A 100 3.02 -9.79 4.13
C ILE A 100 2.38 -10.40 2.88
N ASN A 101 2.72 -11.65 2.58
CA ASN A 101 2.14 -12.43 1.47
C ASN A 101 2.21 -11.72 0.11
N ILE A 102 3.35 -11.10 -0.21
CA ILE A 102 3.57 -10.46 -1.51
C ILE A 102 3.86 -11.48 -2.60
N SER A 103 3.10 -11.43 -3.69
CA SER A 103 3.48 -12.15 -4.92
C SER A 103 4.43 -11.25 -5.69
N LEU A 104 5.74 -11.33 -5.47
CA LEU A 104 6.71 -10.53 -6.23
C LEU A 104 6.77 -11.01 -7.68
N SER A 105 5.94 -10.46 -8.57
CA SER A 105 5.99 -10.75 -10.00
C SER A 105 7.26 -10.22 -10.68
N GLY A 106 8.02 -9.35 -10.01
CA GLY A 106 9.34 -8.86 -10.44
C GLY A 106 10.51 -9.79 -10.11
N ILE A 107 10.27 -10.91 -9.41
CA ILE A 107 11.28 -11.98 -9.21
C ILE A 107 10.90 -13.25 -9.99
N ASN A 108 9.61 -13.43 -10.35
CA ASN A 108 9.17 -14.37 -11.37
C ASN A 108 7.85 -13.89 -11.97
N SER A 109 7.86 -13.62 -13.27
CA SER A 109 6.68 -13.20 -14.05
C SER A 109 5.51 -14.17 -13.82
N PHE A 110 4.31 -13.61 -13.66
CA PHE A 110 3.04 -14.34 -13.46
C PHE A 110 2.78 -15.43 -14.53
N TYR A 111 3.36 -15.30 -15.71
CA TYR A 111 3.26 -16.27 -16.80
C TYR A 111 4.04 -17.57 -16.59
N GLU A 112 4.97 -17.65 -15.63
CA GLU A 112 5.71 -18.90 -15.34
C GLU A 112 4.99 -19.84 -14.36
N ARG A 113 3.89 -19.39 -13.74
CA ARG A 113 3.13 -20.19 -12.76
C ARG A 113 2.07 -21.11 -13.36
N LEU A 114 1.90 -21.10 -14.68
CA LEU A 114 1.09 -22.09 -15.38
C LEU A 114 2.02 -23.08 -16.09
N LYS A 115 2.41 -24.15 -15.40
CA LYS A 115 2.77 -25.41 -16.08
C LYS A 115 1.49 -26.24 -16.22
N PRO A 116 0.82 -26.28 -17.39
CA PRO A 116 -0.18 -27.30 -17.65
C PRO A 116 0.58 -28.61 -17.92
N ARG A 117 0.92 -29.33 -16.86
CA ARG A 117 1.36 -30.73 -16.99
C ARG A 117 1.03 -31.50 -15.72
N ALA A 118 -0.26 -31.77 -15.59
CA ALA A 118 -0.79 -32.82 -14.73
C ALA A 118 -1.91 -33.55 -15.48
N TRP A 119 -1.56 -34.10 -16.65
CA TRP A 119 -2.24 -35.25 -17.29
C TRP A 119 -1.13 -36.10 -17.91
#